data_AF-A0A7W9KGE2-F1
#
_entry.id   AF-A0A7W9KGE2-F1
#
_cell.length_a   1.000
_cell.length_b   1.000
_cell.length_c   1.000
_cell.angle_alpha   90.00
_cell.angle_beta   90.00
_cell.angle_gamma   90.00
#
_symmetry.space_group_name_H-M   'P 1'
#
loop_
_entity.id
_entity.type
_entity.pdbx_description
1 polymer ?
#
loop_
_entity_poly.entity_id
_entity_poly.type
_entity_poly.pdbx_seq_one_letter_code
_entity_poly.pdbx_strand_id
1 'polypeptide(L)'
;MNKAIAAVVTSALGLGLMAAAAPAAMADTHRASIKCTSPSDAKANYSWGDGFTTVTVYFNNHCSHKVSAGIVTKDQDDRLSVYCMVTNGGTSGKKKFDIGVDETVVRIQKGCSL
;
A
#
# COMPACT_ATOMS: atom_id res chain seq x y z
N MET A 1 46.59 18.55 37.36
CA MET A 1 45.59 18.56 38.45
C MET A 1 44.28 19.02 37.82
N ASN A 2 43.46 18.08 37.37
CA ASN A 2 42.29 18.39 36.55
C ASN A 2 41.05 18.33 37.44
N LYS A 3 40.39 19.48 37.61
CA LYS A 3 39.22 19.64 38.47
C LYS A 3 38.03 18.92 37.85
N ALA A 4 37.44 18.00 38.62
CA ALA A 4 36.11 17.47 38.36
C ALA A 4 35.07 18.59 38.54
N ILE A 5 34.11 18.69 37.62
CA ILE A 5 32.88 19.44 37.80
C ILE A 5 31.75 18.42 37.78
N ALA A 6 31.26 18.10 38.98
CA ALA A 6 30.09 17.26 39.20
C ALA A 6 28.83 18.11 38.99
N ALA A 7 27.87 17.52 38.27
CA ALA A 7 26.55 18.06 38.03
C ALA A 7 25.67 17.99 39.29
N VAL A 8 24.85 19.03 39.54
CA VAL A 8 23.66 18.95 40.40
C VAL A 8 22.49 19.75 39.80
N VAL A 9 21.36 19.04 39.81
CA VAL A 9 20.00 19.21 39.26
C VAL A 9 19.21 20.42 39.78
N THR A 10 18.42 21.09 38.93
CA THR A 10 17.02 21.61 39.12
C THR A 10 16.62 22.49 37.90
N SER A 11 15.43 22.54 37.31
CA SER A 11 14.07 22.09 37.66
C SER A 11 13.24 21.89 36.38
N ALA A 12 12.23 21.03 36.47
CA ALA A 12 11.25 20.74 35.45
C ALA A 12 10.36 21.92 35.06
N LEU A 13 10.18 22.12 33.75
CA LEU A 13 8.94 22.63 33.16
C LEU A 13 8.57 21.68 32.02
N GLY A 14 7.95 20.56 32.40
CA GLY A 14 7.30 19.66 31.47
C GLY A 14 6.08 20.36 30.88
N LEU A 15 6.26 21.03 29.74
CA LEU A 15 5.18 21.29 28.81
C LEU A 15 4.83 19.95 28.16
N GLY A 16 4.01 19.17 28.84
CA GLY A 16 3.34 18.03 28.26
C GLY A 16 2.44 18.51 27.13
N LEU A 17 2.98 18.59 25.91
CA LEU A 17 2.15 18.50 24.73
C LEU A 17 1.52 17.11 24.76
N MET A 18 0.32 17.03 25.33
CA MET A 18 -0.63 15.99 25.00
C MET A 18 -0.96 16.18 23.53
N ALA A 19 -0.08 15.66 22.66
CA ALA A 19 -0.41 15.42 21.27
C ALA A 19 -1.58 14.43 21.31
N ALA A 20 -2.79 14.95 21.17
CA ALA A 20 -3.95 14.12 20.89
C ALA A 20 -3.61 13.36 19.60
N ALA A 21 -3.27 12.08 19.74
CA ALA A 21 -3.13 11.19 18.61
C ALA A 21 -4.50 11.19 17.94
N ALA A 22 -4.60 11.87 16.79
CA ALA A 22 -5.79 11.79 15.96
C ALA A 22 -6.04 10.29 15.70
N PRO A 23 -7.27 9.80 15.86
CA PRO A 23 -7.56 8.40 15.53
C PRO A 23 -7.14 8.20 14.08
N ALA A 24 -6.20 7.29 13.85
CA ALA A 24 -5.87 6.85 12.51
C ALA A 24 -7.17 6.27 11.94
N ALA A 25 -7.76 6.96 10.95
CA ALA A 25 -8.89 6.43 10.23
C ALA A 25 -8.51 5.02 9.77
N MET A 26 -9.32 4.02 10.13
CA MET A 26 -9.15 2.67 9.61
C MET A 26 -9.42 2.73 8.12
N ALA A 27 -8.39 2.97 7.32
CA ALA A 27 -8.48 2.91 5.87
C ALA A 27 -8.86 1.47 5.49
N ASP A 28 -9.94 1.32 4.73
CA ASP A 28 -10.38 0.01 4.28
C ASP A 28 -9.27 -0.64 3.44
N THR A 29 -8.91 -1.87 3.80
CA THR A 29 -7.94 -2.66 3.05
C THR A 29 -8.68 -3.59 2.11
N HIS A 30 -8.59 -3.28 0.83
CA HIS A 30 -9.13 -4.08 -0.25
C HIS A 30 -8.20 -5.23 -0.61
N ARG A 31 -8.77 -6.30 -1.17
CA ARG A 31 -8.03 -7.52 -1.54
C ARG A 31 -8.53 -8.08 -2.85
N ALA A 32 -7.61 -8.64 -3.64
CA ALA A 32 -7.91 -9.39 -4.84
C ALA A 32 -6.93 -10.55 -5.01
N SER A 33 -7.33 -11.56 -5.77
CA SER A 33 -6.46 -12.69 -6.11
C SER A 33 -6.62 -13.09 -7.57
N ILE A 34 -5.51 -13.37 -8.23
CA ILE A 34 -5.46 -13.95 -9.57
C ILE A 34 -4.99 -15.40 -9.44
N LYS A 35 -5.78 -16.36 -9.92
CA LYS A 35 -5.40 -17.78 -9.94
C LYS A 35 -4.23 -18.01 -10.88
N CYS A 36 -3.25 -18.77 -10.42
CA CYS A 36 -2.13 -19.21 -11.24
C CYS A 36 -2.61 -20.21 -12.31
N THR A 37 -1.99 -20.22 -13.49
CA THR A 37 -2.17 -21.32 -14.45
C THR A 37 -1.43 -22.57 -13.99
N SER A 38 -0.27 -22.42 -13.33
CA SER A 38 0.48 -23.47 -12.66
C SER A 38 1.33 -22.90 -11.52
N PRO A 39 1.42 -23.59 -10.36
CA PRO A 39 0.53 -24.68 -9.93
C PRO A 39 -0.90 -24.12 -9.70
N SER A 40 -1.94 -24.90 -10.01
CA SER A 40 -3.33 -24.39 -10.12
C SER A 40 -3.99 -24.01 -8.78
N ASP A 41 -3.43 -24.49 -7.67
CA ASP A 41 -3.85 -24.21 -6.29
C ASP A 41 -3.25 -22.90 -5.74
N ALA A 42 -2.19 -22.39 -6.37
CA ALA A 42 -1.57 -21.13 -5.99
C ALA A 42 -2.31 -19.91 -6.55
N LYS A 43 -2.03 -18.74 -5.94
CA LYS A 43 -2.59 -17.44 -6.35
C LYS A 43 -1.54 -16.34 -6.27
N ALA A 44 -1.66 -15.34 -7.13
CA ALA A 44 -1.11 -14.03 -6.88
C ALA A 44 -2.12 -13.20 -6.09
N ASN A 45 -1.75 -12.80 -4.88
CA ASN A 45 -2.59 -12.00 -4.00
C ASN A 45 -2.19 -10.54 -4.08
N TYR A 46 -3.18 -9.66 -4.00
CA TYR A 46 -3.01 -8.21 -4.03
C TYR A 46 -3.82 -7.57 -2.91
N SER A 47 -3.30 -6.48 -2.36
CA SER A 47 -4.04 -5.63 -1.42
C SER A 47 -3.67 -4.17 -1.58
N TRP A 48 -4.63 -3.30 -1.34
CA TRP A 48 -4.45 -1.85 -1.39
C TRP A 48 -5.37 -1.20 -0.37
N GLY A 49 -4.98 -0.04 0.14
CA GLY A 49 -5.90 0.83 0.86
C GLY A 49 -6.54 1.82 -0.10
N ASP A 50 -7.56 2.53 0.38
CA ASP A 50 -8.09 3.70 -0.31
C ASP A 50 -6.97 4.74 -0.48
N GLY A 51 -6.65 5.01 -1.74
CA GLY A 51 -5.73 6.07 -2.13
C GLY A 51 -6.49 7.37 -2.39
N PHE A 52 -5.81 8.50 -2.31
CA PHE A 52 -6.36 9.78 -2.77
C PHE A 52 -5.80 10.11 -4.15
N THR A 53 -4.57 10.60 -4.23
CA THR A 53 -3.87 10.83 -5.51
C THR A 53 -2.99 9.67 -5.95
N THR A 54 -2.65 8.80 -5.00
CA THR A 54 -1.79 7.65 -5.23
C THR A 54 -2.33 6.44 -4.50
N VAL A 55 -2.13 5.27 -5.08
CA VAL A 55 -2.44 3.99 -4.46
C VAL A 55 -1.18 3.13 -4.40
N THR A 56 -0.94 2.51 -3.25
CA THR A 56 0.11 1.50 -3.13
C THR A 56 -0.54 0.12 -3.16
N VAL A 57 -0.26 -0.62 -4.23
CA VAL A 57 -0.69 -2.02 -4.39
C VAL A 57 0.42 -2.91 -3.90
N TYR A 58 0.14 -3.66 -2.83
CA TYR A 58 0.98 -4.72 -2.32
C TYR A 58 0.64 -6.01 -3.06
N PHE A 59 1.65 -6.83 -3.33
CA PHE A 59 1.46 -8.13 -3.96
C PHE A 59 2.24 -9.22 -3.25
N ASN A 60 1.72 -10.44 -3.34
CA ASN A 60 2.39 -11.67 -2.98
C ASN A 60 2.05 -12.74 -4.03
N ASN A 61 2.98 -12.95 -4.96
CA ASN A 61 2.79 -13.86 -6.08
C ASN A 61 3.32 -15.26 -5.74
N HIS A 62 2.42 -16.16 -5.33
CA HIS A 62 2.76 -17.56 -5.09
C HIS A 62 2.82 -18.41 -6.37
N CYS A 63 2.50 -17.84 -7.54
CA CYS A 63 2.70 -18.55 -8.80
C CYS A 63 4.19 -18.77 -9.06
N SER A 64 4.53 -19.86 -9.75
CA SER A 64 5.90 -20.10 -10.24
C SER A 64 6.27 -19.23 -11.46
N HIS A 65 5.32 -18.46 -11.98
CA HIS A 65 5.45 -17.65 -13.19
C HIS A 65 5.02 -16.21 -12.97
N LYS A 66 5.31 -15.35 -13.95
CA LYS A 66 4.91 -13.95 -13.94
C LYS A 66 3.40 -13.81 -14.06
N VAL A 67 2.79 -12.94 -13.26
CA VAL A 67 1.37 -12.60 -13.35
C VAL A 67 1.22 -11.15 -13.76
N SER A 68 0.42 -10.90 -14.80
CA SER A 68 0.00 -9.56 -15.19
C SER A 68 -1.31 -9.21 -14.48
N ALA A 69 -1.31 -8.09 -13.75
CA ALA A 69 -2.46 -7.58 -13.04
C ALA A 69 -2.81 -6.17 -13.53
N GLY A 70 -4.09 -5.96 -13.80
CA GLY A 70 -4.67 -4.67 -14.16
C GLY A 70 -5.33 -4.06 -12.93
N ILE A 71 -4.86 -2.88 -12.54
CA ILE A 71 -5.42 -2.07 -11.46
C ILE A 71 -6.43 -1.16 -12.13
N VAL A 72 -7.71 -1.47 -11.96
CA VAL A 72 -8.79 -0.71 -12.57
C VAL A 72 -9.20 0.42 -11.64
N THR A 73 -9.09 1.63 -12.13
CA THR A 73 -9.56 2.83 -11.44
C THR A 73 -10.86 3.33 -12.06
N LYS A 74 -11.60 4.10 -11.27
CA LYS A 74 -12.82 4.78 -11.68
C LYS A 74 -12.77 6.23 -11.22
N ASP A 75 -13.10 7.14 -12.13
CA ASP A 75 -13.24 8.58 -11.82
C ASP A 75 -14.66 8.95 -11.36
N GLN A 76 -14.90 10.23 -11.10
CA GLN A 76 -16.22 10.75 -10.70
C GLN A 76 -17.30 10.64 -11.79
N ASP A 77 -16.90 10.51 -13.06
CA ASP A 77 -17.79 10.34 -14.21
C ASP A 77 -18.04 8.85 -14.55
N ASP A 78 -17.66 7.94 -13.63
CA ASP A 78 -17.71 6.49 -13.81
C ASP A 78 -16.86 5.93 -14.97
N ARG A 79 -15.90 6.71 -15.51
CA ARG A 79 -14.98 6.22 -16.54
C ARG A 79 -13.93 5.32 -15.92
N LEU A 80 -13.61 4.23 -16.62
CA LEU A 80 -12.62 3.25 -16.18
C LEU A 80 -11.28 3.49 -16.86
N SER A 81 -10.22 3.43 -16.06
CA SER A 81 -8.82 3.41 -16.50
C SER A 81 -8.15 2.15 -15.97
N VAL A 82 -7.09 1.67 -16.64
CA VAL A 82 -6.34 0.49 -16.20
C VAL A 82 -4.84 0.77 -16.15
N TYR A 83 -4.25 0.52 -14.99
CA TYR A 83 -2.80 0.52 -14.80
C TYR A 83 -2.28 -0.90 -14.75
N CYS A 84 -1.12 -1.11 -15.36
CA CYS A 84 -0.51 -2.43 -15.45
C CYS A 84 0.64 -2.66 -14.48
N MET A 85 0.67 -3.86 -13.90
CA MET A 85 1.88 -4.39 -13.29
C MET A 85 2.09 -5.85 -13.60
N VAL A 86 3.36 -6.22 -13.70
CA VAL A 86 3.81 -7.60 -13.79
C VAL A 86 4.51 -7.94 -12.48
N THR A 87 4.07 -9.01 -11.83
CA THR A 87 4.68 -9.55 -10.62
C THR A 87 5.46 -10.81 -10.96
N ASN A 88 6.73 -10.89 -10.56
CA ASN A 88 7.54 -12.09 -10.77
C ASN A 88 7.03 -13.25 -9.89
N GLY A 89 7.15 -14.48 -10.37
CA GLY A 89 6.75 -15.67 -9.63
C GLY A 89 7.56 -15.85 -8.34
N GLY A 90 6.92 -16.32 -7.28
CA GLY A 90 7.54 -16.56 -5.97
C GLY A 90 8.02 -15.31 -5.23
N THR A 91 7.53 -14.12 -5.61
CA THR A 91 7.96 -12.85 -5.03
C THR A 91 6.82 -12.07 -4.39
N SER A 92 7.16 -11.24 -3.41
CA SER A 92 6.26 -10.26 -2.81
C SER A 92 6.86 -8.87 -2.88
N GLY A 93 6.01 -7.85 -2.86
CA GLY A 93 6.46 -6.47 -2.89
C GLY A 93 5.30 -5.48 -2.96
N LYS A 94 5.59 -4.28 -3.44
CA LYS A 94 4.59 -3.24 -3.63
C LYS A 94 4.95 -2.34 -4.81
N LYS A 95 3.93 -1.77 -5.45
CA LYS A 95 4.08 -0.74 -6.48
C LYS A 95 3.12 0.40 -6.18
N LYS A 96 3.64 1.63 -6.25
CA LYS A 96 2.83 2.85 -6.15
C LYS A 96 2.38 3.26 -7.56
N PHE A 97 1.13 3.66 -7.68
CA PHE A 97 0.57 4.25 -8.89
C PHE A 97 0.04 5.63 -8.56
N ASP A 98 0.35 6.60 -9.41
CA ASP A 98 -0.26 7.92 -9.40
C ASP A 98 -1.55 7.83 -10.23
N ILE A 99 -2.68 7.79 -9.52
CA ILE A 99 -4.01 7.60 -10.12
C ILE A 99 -4.71 8.94 -10.40
N GLY A 100 -4.14 10.06 -9.92
CA GLY A 100 -4.72 11.38 -10.10
C GLY A 100 -5.67 11.75 -8.97
N VAL A 101 -5.97 13.05 -8.88
CA VAL A 101 -7.06 13.52 -8.00
C VAL A 101 -8.37 12.94 -8.58
N ASP A 102 -9.24 12.43 -7.71
CA ASP A 102 -10.59 11.95 -8.09
C ASP A 102 -10.72 10.54 -8.68
N GLU A 103 -9.63 9.76 -8.75
CA GLU A 103 -9.70 8.35 -9.11
C GLU A 103 -9.65 7.43 -7.88
N THR A 104 -10.39 6.32 -7.94
CA THR A 104 -10.34 5.26 -6.92
C THR A 104 -10.13 3.90 -7.55
N VAL A 105 -9.35 3.03 -6.91
CA VAL A 105 -9.19 1.64 -7.37
C VAL A 105 -10.43 0.85 -7.00
N VAL A 106 -11.16 0.38 -8.02
CA VAL A 106 -12.39 -0.38 -7.83
C VAL A 106 -12.17 -1.89 -7.86
N ARG A 107 -11.14 -2.36 -8.58
CA ARG A 107 -10.76 -3.78 -8.61
C ARG A 107 -9.34 -3.98 -9.15
N ILE A 108 -8.79 -5.16 -8.86
CA ILE A 108 -7.61 -5.69 -9.55
C ILE A 108 -8.03 -6.96 -10.30
N GLN A 109 -7.70 -7.03 -11.59
CA GLN A 109 -8.08 -8.13 -12.48
C GLN A 109 -6.90 -8.78 -13.18
N LYS A 110 -7.13 -9.96 -13.76
CA LYS A 110 -6.14 -10.67 -14.55
C LYS A 110 -5.93 -9.95 -15.89
N GLY A 111 -4.68 -9.64 -16.20
CA GLY A 111 -4.32 -8.95 -17.43
C GLY A 111 -4.63 -7.45 -17.38
N CYS A 112 -4.39 -6.79 -18.51
CA CYS A 112 -4.26 -5.34 -18.61
C CYS A 112 -5.30 -4.68 -19.52
N SER A 113 -6.30 -5.43 -19.95
CA SER A 113 -7.40 -4.95 -20.76
C SER A 113 -8.58 -4.68 -19.85
N LEU A 114 -9.32 -3.58 -20.08
CA LEU A 114 -10.55 -3.26 -19.34
C LEU A 114 -11.66 -4.27 -19.63
#